data_AF-A0A0R0JG81-F1
#
_entry.id   AF-A0A0R0JG81-F1
#
_cell.length_a   1.000
_cell.length_b   1.000
_cell.length_c   1.000
_cell.angle_alpha   90.00
_cell.angle_beta   90.00
_cell.angle_gamma   90.00
#
_symmetry.space_group_name_H-M   'P 1'
#
loop_
_entity.id
_entity.type
_entity.pdbx_description
1 polymer ?
#
loop_
_entity_poly.entity_id
_entity_poly.type
_entity_poly.pdbx_seq_one_letter_code
_entity_poly.pdbx_strand_id
1 'polypeptide(L)'
;MLLRFLQLWIMLRFACVSCAARQDPFAMHISCGARQNVQTKPTNTLWREDFGFTGGIAANATRPSFITPPLNTLRYFPLSEGPQNCYNINKVPKGHYSIRIFFGLVGRSKDTSEPLFDISIEGTQIYSLKPGWNKQNDQVFVEALVFLTNDSVSICFHSTGHGDPAILSIEIQQIDDKAYYFGPWWSQGIILRTVKRLSCGFGQSKFDVDYGGDSRGGDRFWQRIKTFGDESDQPRSVETRIKQASHPPNFYPETLYQSALVSTNNEPDLTYALEVDPNRNYSVWLHFAEIDNSVTAAGQRVFNIIINDDHAFKDVDIVELSGDIYTALVLNTTVTVNGRILTITLKPKEGNLAIINAIEIFEVIMVESKTISEEVSALQTLKKALGLPPRFGWNGDPCVPQQHPWFGVDCQLNKSSGSWIIDGL
;
A
#
# COMPACT_ATOMS: atom_id res chain seq x y z
N MET A 1 39.93 -16.54 57.91
CA MET A 1 39.05 -17.39 57.07
C MET A 1 37.69 -16.71 56.89
N LEU A 2 37.68 -15.49 56.34
CA LEU A 2 36.43 -14.71 56.16
C LEU A 2 36.53 -13.69 55.00
N LEU A 3 37.40 -13.96 54.03
CA LEU A 3 37.66 -13.05 52.89
C LEU A 3 37.76 -13.78 51.54
N ARG A 4 37.12 -14.95 51.42
CA ARG A 4 37.03 -15.72 50.15
C ARG A 4 35.59 -16.04 49.72
N PHE A 5 34.59 -15.61 50.47
CA PHE A 5 33.17 -15.85 50.14
C PHE A 5 32.44 -14.62 49.56
N LEU A 6 33.06 -13.43 49.57
CA LEU A 6 32.43 -12.20 49.07
C LEU A 6 32.75 -11.89 47.59
N GLN A 7 33.64 -12.65 46.95
CA GLN A 7 33.97 -12.48 45.52
C GLN A 7 33.17 -13.41 44.58
N LEU A 8 32.43 -14.39 45.11
CA LEU A 8 31.56 -15.25 44.30
C LEU A 8 30.13 -14.70 44.10
N TRP A 9 29.75 -13.62 44.78
CA TRP A 9 28.43 -12.99 44.64
C TRP A 9 28.41 -11.75 43.74
N ILE A 10 29.57 -11.36 43.18
CA ILE A 10 29.69 -10.21 42.27
C ILE A 10 29.94 -10.65 40.81
N MET A 11 30.22 -11.94 40.56
CA MET A 11 30.36 -12.51 39.21
C MET A 11 29.09 -13.19 38.68
N LEU A 12 27.92 -12.95 39.31
CA LEU A 12 26.60 -13.37 38.83
C LEU A 12 25.70 -12.18 38.47
N ARG A 13 26.31 -11.10 37.94
CA ARG A 13 25.61 -9.95 37.34
C ARG A 13 26.10 -9.63 35.94
N PHE A 14 26.37 -10.66 35.14
CA PHE A 14 26.42 -10.55 33.69
C PHE A 14 25.52 -11.63 33.08
N ALA A 15 24.79 -11.24 32.03
CA ALA A 15 23.86 -12.03 31.24
C ALA A 15 22.42 -12.18 31.78
N CYS A 16 21.77 -11.05 32.08
CA CYS A 16 20.40 -10.86 31.63
C CYS A 16 20.34 -9.52 30.88
N VAL A 17 21.01 -9.47 29.72
CA VAL A 17 20.46 -8.67 28.63
C VAL A 17 19.14 -9.36 28.34
N SER A 18 18.05 -8.83 28.90
CA SER A 18 16.71 -9.13 28.42
C SER A 18 16.74 -8.83 26.93
N CYS A 19 16.92 -9.88 26.12
CA CYS A 19 16.52 -9.86 24.74
C CYS A 19 15.01 -9.62 24.82
N ALA A 20 14.59 -8.36 24.79
CA ALA A 20 13.20 -8.03 24.60
C ALA A 20 12.85 -8.71 23.28
N ALA A 21 12.12 -9.83 23.36
CA ALA A 21 11.57 -10.48 22.19
C ALA A 21 10.79 -9.39 21.47
N ARG A 22 11.36 -8.90 20.37
CA ARG A 22 10.80 -7.78 19.63
C ARG A 22 9.47 -8.28 19.09
N GLN A 23 8.38 -7.77 19.66
CA GLN A 23 7.04 -8.22 19.33
C GLN A 23 6.83 -8.09 17.83
N ASP A 24 6.34 -9.16 17.20
CA ASP A 24 6.03 -9.14 15.77
C ASP A 24 5.05 -8.01 15.45
N PRO A 25 5.19 -7.34 14.30
CA PRO A 25 4.29 -6.27 13.91
C PRO A 25 2.84 -6.77 13.91
N PHE A 26 1.90 -5.91 14.30
CA PHE A 26 0.49 -6.27 14.25
C PHE A 26 0.10 -6.65 12.82
N ALA A 27 -0.56 -7.80 12.66
CA ALA A 27 -1.10 -8.23 11.38
C ALA A 27 -2.49 -8.85 11.57
N MET A 28 -3.39 -8.51 10.65
CA MET A 28 -4.75 -9.03 10.63
C MET A 28 -5.18 -9.29 9.18
N HIS A 29 -5.60 -10.52 8.92
CA HIS A 29 -6.14 -10.93 7.63
C HIS A 29 -7.58 -11.41 7.84
N ILE A 30 -8.53 -10.83 7.12
CA ILE A 30 -9.96 -11.13 7.22
C ILE A 30 -10.40 -11.82 5.92
N SER A 31 -10.98 -13.02 6.03
CA SER A 31 -11.61 -13.71 4.91
C SER A 31 -13.07 -13.29 4.84
N CYS A 32 -13.41 -12.38 3.93
CA CYS A 32 -14.77 -11.88 3.79
C CYS A 32 -15.73 -13.02 3.41
N GLY A 33 -16.94 -13.01 3.96
CA GLY A 33 -17.95 -14.05 3.80
C GLY A 33 -17.65 -15.39 4.51
N ALA A 34 -16.48 -15.56 5.14
CA ALA A 34 -16.16 -16.79 5.86
C ALA A 34 -16.86 -16.85 7.22
N ARG A 35 -17.36 -18.03 7.59
CA ARG A 35 -18.03 -18.27 8.88
C ARG A 35 -17.09 -18.78 9.98
N GLN A 36 -15.85 -19.09 9.62
CA GLN A 36 -14.82 -19.67 10.48
C GLN A 36 -13.45 -19.24 9.96
N ASN A 37 -12.45 -19.29 10.82
CA ASN A 37 -11.07 -19.04 10.42
C ASN A 37 -10.61 -20.05 9.35
N VAL A 38 -9.82 -19.58 8.38
CA VAL A 38 -9.29 -20.38 7.28
C VAL A 38 -7.78 -20.27 7.28
N GLN A 39 -7.07 -21.38 7.03
CA GLN A 39 -5.63 -21.36 6.76
C GLN A 39 -5.39 -21.65 5.29
N THR A 40 -4.55 -20.83 4.65
CA THR A 40 -4.24 -20.96 3.23
C THR A 40 -2.82 -21.47 2.99
N LYS A 41 -2.67 -22.42 2.08
CA LYS A 41 -1.35 -22.84 1.55
C LYS A 41 -0.87 -21.84 0.49
N PRO A 42 0.46 -21.66 0.29
CA PRO A 42 1.56 -22.43 0.88
C PRO A 42 2.09 -21.91 2.22
N THR A 43 1.87 -20.62 2.54
CA THR A 43 2.44 -19.91 3.69
C THR A 43 1.77 -20.24 5.03
N ASN A 44 0.67 -21.01 5.03
CA ASN A 44 -0.17 -21.28 6.18
C ASN A 44 -0.73 -20.02 6.86
N THR A 45 -0.95 -18.96 6.08
CA THR A 45 -1.52 -17.69 6.56
C THR A 45 -2.88 -17.94 7.22
N LEU A 46 -3.03 -17.46 8.45
CA LEU A 46 -4.30 -17.50 9.17
C LEU A 46 -5.18 -16.32 8.73
N TRP A 47 -6.32 -16.64 8.14
CA TRP A 47 -7.40 -15.73 7.85
C TRP A 47 -8.47 -15.85 8.91
N ARG A 48 -8.82 -14.74 9.54
CA ARG A 48 -9.92 -14.67 10.47
C ARG A 48 -11.25 -14.81 9.74
N GLU A 49 -12.23 -15.38 10.42
CA GLU A 49 -13.63 -15.32 9.99
C GLU A 49 -14.06 -13.87 9.75
N ASP A 50 -15.14 -13.69 9.01
CA ASP A 50 -15.64 -12.38 8.63
C ASP A 50 -16.29 -11.67 9.83
N PHE A 51 -15.86 -10.45 10.15
CA PHE A 51 -16.41 -9.66 11.26
C PHE A 51 -16.28 -8.16 11.01
N GLY A 52 -17.00 -7.36 11.80
CA GLY A 52 -16.91 -5.88 11.76
C GLY A 52 -17.66 -5.22 10.60
N PHE A 53 -18.30 -5.99 9.71
CA PHE A 53 -19.11 -5.46 8.61
C PHE A 53 -20.44 -4.86 9.10
N THR A 54 -20.91 -3.81 8.42
CA THR A 54 -22.20 -3.14 8.72
C THR A 54 -23.40 -3.75 7.98
N GLY A 55 -23.16 -4.61 6.99
CA GLY A 55 -24.19 -5.21 6.15
C GLY A 55 -23.63 -6.23 5.17
N GLY A 56 -24.38 -6.53 4.11
CA GLY A 56 -23.92 -7.36 3.01
C GLY A 56 -24.23 -8.85 3.16
N ILE A 57 -23.98 -9.60 2.09
CA ILE A 57 -24.33 -11.01 1.95
C ILE A 57 -23.07 -11.81 1.64
N ALA A 58 -22.89 -12.93 2.35
CA ALA A 58 -21.80 -13.87 2.07
C ALA A 58 -22.12 -14.73 0.84
N ALA A 59 -21.12 -14.92 -0.03
CA ALA A 59 -21.24 -15.75 -1.23
C ALA A 59 -19.97 -16.55 -1.50
N ASN A 60 -20.09 -17.53 -2.41
CA ASN A 60 -18.93 -18.20 -2.98
C ASN A 60 -18.16 -17.20 -3.86
N ALA A 61 -16.85 -17.22 -3.76
CA ALA A 61 -15.97 -16.37 -4.53
C ALA A 61 -15.43 -17.07 -5.77
N THR A 62 -15.32 -16.32 -6.85
CA THR A 62 -14.46 -16.60 -8.00
C THR A 62 -13.27 -15.66 -7.93
N ARG A 63 -12.07 -16.24 -8.01
CA ARG A 63 -10.81 -15.50 -7.94
C ARG A 63 -10.48 -14.87 -9.31
N PRO A 64 -10.29 -13.55 -9.39
CA PRO A 64 -9.95 -12.88 -10.64
C PRO A 64 -8.51 -13.11 -11.09
N SER A 65 -7.58 -13.42 -10.17
CA SER A 65 -6.16 -13.58 -10.48
C SER A 65 -5.45 -14.57 -9.56
N PHE A 66 -4.31 -15.12 -10.01
CA PHE A 66 -3.46 -15.99 -9.20
C PHE A 66 -2.83 -15.29 -7.99
N ILE A 67 -2.73 -13.95 -8.01
CA ILE A 67 -2.19 -13.19 -6.88
C ILE A 67 -3.22 -12.99 -5.76
N THR A 68 -4.50 -13.24 -6.05
CA THR A 68 -5.52 -13.15 -5.01
C THR A 68 -5.35 -14.28 -4.00
N PRO A 69 -5.57 -14.01 -2.70
CA PRO A 69 -5.58 -15.04 -1.69
C PRO A 69 -6.47 -16.22 -2.09
N PRO A 70 -6.05 -17.48 -1.84
CA PRO A 70 -6.79 -18.67 -2.24
C PRO A 70 -7.98 -18.93 -1.31
N LEU A 71 -8.90 -17.97 -1.24
CA LEU A 71 -10.11 -17.97 -0.44
C LEU A 71 -11.32 -18.31 -1.33
N ASN A 72 -12.30 -19.01 -0.75
CA ASN A 72 -13.46 -19.53 -1.46
C ASN A 72 -14.75 -18.74 -1.18
N THR A 73 -14.69 -17.74 -0.31
CA THR A 73 -15.82 -16.91 0.10
C THR A 73 -15.50 -15.45 -0.10
N LEU A 74 -16.54 -14.65 -0.33
CA LEU A 74 -16.47 -13.20 -0.34
C LEU A 74 -17.73 -12.63 0.34
N ARG A 75 -17.70 -11.34 0.68
CA ARG A 75 -18.89 -10.56 1.04
C ARG A 75 -19.18 -9.55 -0.04
N TYR A 76 -20.43 -9.49 -0.49
CA TYR A 76 -20.88 -8.46 -1.42
C TYR A 76 -21.99 -7.60 -0.80
N PHE A 77 -22.13 -6.38 -1.30
CA PHE A 77 -22.98 -5.35 -0.73
C PHE A 77 -24.04 -4.89 -1.74
N PRO A 78 -25.16 -5.62 -1.86
CA PRO A 78 -26.23 -5.21 -2.75
C PRO A 78 -26.90 -3.92 -2.29
N LEU A 79 -27.51 -3.18 -3.21
CA LEU A 79 -28.26 -1.95 -2.90
C LEU A 79 -29.36 -2.14 -1.84
N SER A 80 -29.85 -3.37 -1.63
CA SER A 80 -30.79 -3.68 -0.54
C SER A 80 -30.21 -3.45 0.86
N GLU A 81 -28.88 -3.51 1.00
CA GLU A 81 -28.13 -3.24 2.23
C GLU A 81 -27.72 -1.76 2.34
N GLY A 82 -28.11 -0.93 1.35
CA GLY A 82 -27.80 0.49 1.26
C GLY A 82 -26.56 0.79 0.42
N PRO A 83 -26.39 2.05 -0.01
CA PRO A 83 -25.27 2.44 -0.87
C PRO A 83 -23.92 2.47 -0.14
N GLN A 84 -23.91 2.58 1.19
CA GLN A 84 -22.70 2.67 2.00
C GLN A 84 -22.59 1.49 2.97
N ASN A 85 -21.49 0.77 2.90
CA ASN A 85 -21.21 -0.36 3.80
C ASN A 85 -19.75 -0.35 4.24
N CYS A 86 -19.51 -0.63 5.52
CA CYS A 86 -18.17 -0.51 6.09
C CYS A 86 -17.76 -1.76 6.86
N TYR A 87 -16.46 -1.93 7.01
CA TYR A 87 -15.82 -2.74 8.02
C TYR A 87 -15.24 -1.82 9.10
N ASN A 88 -15.79 -1.93 10.30
CA ASN A 88 -15.34 -1.22 11.49
C ASN A 88 -14.54 -2.20 12.36
N ILE A 89 -13.21 -2.15 12.22
CA ILE A 89 -12.31 -3.08 12.90
C ILE A 89 -11.74 -2.40 14.14
N ASN A 90 -12.15 -2.88 15.31
CA ASN A 90 -11.64 -2.42 16.59
C ASN A 90 -10.36 -3.18 16.98
N LYS A 91 -9.59 -2.60 17.92
CA LYS A 91 -8.34 -3.19 18.44
C LYS A 91 -7.23 -3.28 17.38
N VAL A 92 -7.21 -2.33 16.46
CA VAL A 92 -6.05 -2.08 15.60
C VAL A 92 -5.24 -0.99 16.29
N PRO A 93 -4.03 -1.26 16.79
CA PRO A 93 -3.23 -0.26 17.49
C PRO A 93 -2.98 1.00 16.65
N LYS A 94 -2.60 2.09 17.31
CA LYS A 94 -2.09 3.27 16.63
C LYS A 94 -0.74 2.96 15.98
N GLY A 95 -0.49 3.53 14.80
CA GLY A 95 0.76 3.34 14.07
C GLY A 95 0.58 3.44 12.56
N HIS A 96 1.63 3.08 11.82
CA HIS A 96 1.61 3.07 10.37
C HIS A 96 1.25 1.69 9.81
N TYR A 97 0.33 1.64 8.85
CA TYR A 97 -0.22 0.40 8.30
C TYR A 97 -0.21 0.38 6.78
N SER A 98 0.12 -0.77 6.21
CA SER A 98 -0.29 -1.15 4.86
C SER A 98 -1.65 -1.83 4.95
N ILE A 99 -2.66 -1.25 4.30
CA ILE A 99 -4.00 -1.81 4.20
C ILE A 99 -4.22 -2.25 2.76
N ARG A 100 -4.49 -3.53 2.56
CA ARG A 100 -4.76 -4.13 1.24
C ARG A 100 -6.16 -4.73 1.21
N ILE A 101 -6.90 -4.44 0.15
CA ILE A 101 -8.26 -4.93 -0.03
C ILE A 101 -8.31 -5.67 -1.36
N PHE A 102 -8.56 -6.98 -1.32
CA PHE A 102 -8.72 -7.79 -2.53
C PHE A 102 -10.18 -7.85 -2.95
N PHE A 103 -10.41 -7.70 -4.25
CA PHE A 103 -11.72 -7.79 -4.87
C PHE A 103 -12.01 -9.21 -5.34
N GLY A 104 -13.29 -9.58 -5.36
CA GLY A 104 -13.73 -10.90 -5.82
C GLY A 104 -14.94 -10.81 -6.74
N LEU A 105 -15.22 -11.89 -7.47
CA LEU A 105 -16.43 -12.02 -8.28
C LEU A 105 -17.37 -13.03 -7.63
N VAL A 106 -18.68 -12.76 -7.62
CA VAL A 106 -19.67 -13.67 -7.04
C VAL A 106 -19.80 -14.92 -7.91
N GLY A 107 -19.49 -16.10 -7.35
CA GLY A 107 -19.43 -17.36 -8.11
C GLY A 107 -20.77 -17.95 -8.58
N ARG A 108 -21.90 -17.26 -8.39
CA ARG A 108 -23.26 -17.75 -8.72
C ARG A 108 -24.04 -16.90 -9.71
N SER A 109 -23.56 -15.71 -10.09
CA SER A 109 -24.30 -14.87 -11.02
C SER A 109 -24.00 -15.26 -12.46
N LYS A 110 -25.06 -15.47 -13.26
CA LYS A 110 -24.96 -15.38 -14.73
C LYS A 110 -24.53 -13.98 -15.18
N ASP A 111 -24.69 -13.03 -14.28
CA ASP A 111 -24.21 -11.67 -14.36
C ASP A 111 -22.74 -11.64 -13.91
N THR A 112 -21.83 -11.81 -14.86
CA THR A 112 -20.38 -11.64 -14.65
C THR A 112 -19.99 -10.16 -14.68
N SER A 113 -20.94 -9.25 -14.40
CA SER A 113 -20.67 -7.83 -14.41
C SER A 113 -19.62 -7.51 -13.35
N GLU A 114 -18.56 -6.90 -13.84
CA GLU A 114 -17.47 -6.40 -13.02
C GLU A 114 -18.00 -5.22 -12.19
N PRO A 115 -18.09 -5.36 -10.85
CA PRO A 115 -18.63 -4.28 -10.03
C PRO A 115 -17.64 -3.11 -10.00
N LEU A 116 -18.19 -1.89 -10.13
CA LEU A 116 -17.47 -0.64 -9.96
C LEU A 116 -17.99 0.07 -8.72
N PHE A 117 -17.08 0.46 -7.84
CA PHE A 117 -17.41 1.08 -6.58
C PHE A 117 -16.25 1.93 -6.10
N ASP A 118 -16.54 2.83 -5.17
CA ASP A 118 -15.52 3.65 -4.51
C ASP A 118 -15.17 3.05 -3.16
N ILE A 119 -13.95 3.33 -2.71
CA ILE A 119 -13.39 2.82 -1.45
C ILE A 119 -12.88 4.00 -0.66
N SER A 120 -13.25 4.06 0.62
CA SER A 120 -12.65 4.97 1.57
C SER A 120 -12.02 4.25 2.75
N ILE A 121 -10.98 4.86 3.30
CA ILE A 121 -10.38 4.47 4.57
C ILE A 121 -10.43 5.68 5.49
N GLU A 122 -10.92 5.49 6.72
CA GLU A 122 -11.07 6.56 7.71
C GLU A 122 -11.87 7.77 7.15
N GLY A 123 -12.89 7.50 6.33
CA GLY A 123 -13.74 8.52 5.72
C GLY A 123 -13.14 9.24 4.51
N THR A 124 -11.87 8.96 4.16
CA THR A 124 -11.21 9.56 2.98
C THR A 124 -11.34 8.63 1.78
N GLN A 125 -11.93 9.09 0.67
CA GLN A 125 -11.98 8.28 -0.55
C GLN A 125 -10.56 8.07 -1.11
N ILE A 126 -10.13 6.81 -1.17
CA ILE A 126 -8.79 6.45 -1.65
C ILE A 126 -8.82 5.96 -3.09
N TYR A 127 -9.88 5.31 -3.56
CA TYR A 127 -9.86 4.67 -4.87
C TYR A 127 -11.25 4.52 -5.47
N SER A 128 -11.31 4.65 -6.79
CA SER A 128 -12.49 4.40 -7.63
C SER A 128 -12.14 3.32 -8.63
N LEU A 129 -12.85 2.20 -8.60
CA LEU A 129 -12.57 1.08 -9.50
C LEU A 129 -12.86 1.48 -10.96
N LYS A 130 -11.92 1.16 -11.85
CA LYS A 130 -12.05 1.36 -13.30
C LYS A 130 -12.43 0.04 -13.98
N PRO A 131 -13.18 0.07 -15.10
CA PRO A 131 -13.47 -1.12 -15.87
C PRO A 131 -12.20 -1.86 -16.33
N GLY A 132 -12.23 -3.18 -16.30
CA GLY A 132 -11.12 -4.07 -16.65
C GLY A 132 -10.18 -4.40 -15.49
N TRP A 133 -10.51 -4.02 -14.25
CA TRP A 133 -9.70 -4.32 -13.06
C TRP A 133 -9.48 -5.83 -12.88
N ASN A 134 -10.41 -6.67 -13.34
CA ASN A 134 -10.28 -8.13 -13.26
C ASN A 134 -9.39 -8.74 -14.37
N LYS A 135 -8.84 -7.93 -15.29
CA LYS A 135 -7.99 -8.37 -16.40
C LYS A 135 -6.50 -8.17 -16.13
N GLN A 136 -6.14 -7.29 -15.20
CA GLN A 136 -4.77 -7.01 -14.83
C GLN A 136 -4.52 -7.46 -13.40
N ASN A 137 -3.48 -8.26 -13.17
CA ASN A 137 -3.23 -8.86 -11.86
C ASN A 137 -3.08 -7.79 -10.79
N ASP A 138 -2.31 -6.74 -11.03
CA ASP A 138 -2.05 -5.65 -10.07
C ASP A 138 -3.22 -4.67 -9.88
N GLN A 139 -4.38 -4.95 -10.48
CA GLN A 139 -5.62 -4.16 -10.30
C GLN A 139 -6.72 -4.93 -9.53
N VAL A 140 -6.49 -6.20 -9.19
CA VAL A 140 -7.45 -7.02 -8.40
C VAL A 140 -7.46 -6.69 -6.90
N PHE A 141 -6.64 -5.72 -6.49
CA PHE A 141 -6.62 -5.19 -5.14
C PHE A 141 -6.31 -3.70 -5.17
N VAL A 142 -6.61 -3.02 -4.07
CA VAL A 142 -6.06 -1.70 -3.75
C VAL A 142 -5.20 -1.82 -2.51
N GLU A 143 -4.10 -1.07 -2.47
CA GLU A 143 -3.24 -0.96 -1.30
C GLU A 143 -3.01 0.51 -0.96
N ALA A 144 -3.12 0.84 0.32
CA ALA A 144 -2.90 2.18 0.84
C ALA A 144 -2.07 2.12 2.13
N LEU A 145 -1.13 3.05 2.24
CA LEU A 145 -0.37 3.30 3.47
C LEU A 145 -1.07 4.37 4.28
N VAL A 146 -1.46 4.02 5.50
CA VAL A 146 -2.34 4.85 6.35
C VAL A 146 -1.77 4.90 7.77
N PHE A 147 -1.69 6.09 8.33
CA PHE A 147 -1.33 6.28 9.73
C PHE A 147 -2.60 6.35 10.60
N LEU A 148 -2.79 5.38 11.49
CA LEU A 148 -3.94 5.32 12.38
C LEU A 148 -3.65 6.03 13.70
N THR A 149 -4.49 7.00 14.06
CA THR A 149 -4.38 7.77 15.30
C THR A 149 -5.26 7.22 16.43
N ASN A 150 -6.14 6.28 16.11
CA ASN A 150 -7.15 5.68 16.99
C ASN A 150 -6.98 4.16 17.02
N ASP A 151 -7.53 3.49 18.04
CA ASP A 151 -7.42 2.03 18.20
C ASP A 151 -8.40 1.22 17.32
N SER A 152 -8.68 1.73 16.13
CA SER A 152 -9.65 1.20 15.17
C SER A 152 -9.36 1.68 13.76
N VAL A 153 -9.88 0.96 12.77
CA VAL A 153 -9.94 1.42 11.38
C VAL A 153 -11.33 1.17 10.78
N SER A 154 -11.82 2.15 10.02
CA SER A 154 -13.02 2.08 9.21
C SER A 154 -12.65 2.00 7.73
N ILE A 155 -13.11 0.96 7.05
CA ILE A 155 -12.94 0.75 5.61
C ILE A 155 -14.33 0.67 4.99
N CYS A 156 -14.69 1.61 4.12
CA CYS A 156 -16.03 1.68 3.54
C CYS A 156 -16.01 1.47 2.03
N PHE A 157 -17.10 0.88 1.54
CA PHE A 157 -17.37 0.56 0.16
C PHE A 157 -18.65 1.29 -0.25
N HIS A 158 -18.52 2.11 -1.28
CA HIS A 158 -19.55 3.04 -1.72
C HIS A 158 -20.06 2.61 -3.10
N SER A 159 -21.35 2.27 -3.20
CA SER A 159 -21.96 1.86 -4.46
C SER A 159 -22.00 3.02 -5.45
N THR A 160 -21.57 2.78 -6.68
CA THR A 160 -21.73 3.73 -7.80
C THR A 160 -22.97 3.43 -8.65
N GLY A 161 -23.76 2.41 -8.27
CA GLY A 161 -24.87 1.88 -9.07
C GLY A 161 -24.44 0.92 -10.19
N HIS A 162 -23.14 0.71 -10.41
CA HIS A 162 -22.60 -0.17 -11.45
C HIS A 162 -22.15 -1.53 -10.87
N GLY A 163 -23.11 -2.27 -10.31
CA GLY A 163 -22.89 -3.56 -9.65
C GLY A 163 -22.66 -3.44 -8.14
N ASP A 164 -22.58 -4.60 -7.48
CA ASP A 164 -22.49 -4.69 -6.03
C ASP A 164 -21.01 -4.78 -5.60
N PRO A 165 -20.52 -3.89 -4.70
CA PRO A 165 -19.17 -4.02 -4.15
C PRO A 165 -18.94 -5.42 -3.60
N ALA A 166 -17.87 -6.10 -4.03
CA ALA A 166 -17.60 -7.49 -3.70
C ALA A 166 -16.16 -7.67 -3.23
N ILE A 167 -16.00 -7.99 -1.95
CA ILE A 167 -14.72 -7.98 -1.24
C ILE A 167 -14.35 -9.41 -0.87
N LEU A 168 -13.20 -9.85 -1.36
CA LEU A 168 -12.65 -11.19 -1.10
C LEU A 168 -11.95 -11.22 0.26
N SER A 169 -11.10 -10.23 0.52
CA SER A 169 -10.36 -10.14 1.77
C SER A 169 -9.85 -8.74 2.08
N ILE A 170 -9.54 -8.53 3.36
CA ILE A 170 -8.92 -7.32 3.90
C ILE A 170 -7.68 -7.73 4.69
N GLU A 171 -6.54 -7.13 4.37
CA GLU A 171 -5.26 -7.29 5.08
C GLU A 171 -4.89 -5.95 5.71
N ILE A 172 -4.56 -5.98 7.01
CA ILE A 172 -4.11 -4.83 7.78
C ILE A 172 -2.80 -5.23 8.44
N GLN A 173 -1.70 -4.66 7.95
CA GLN A 173 -0.35 -5.02 8.36
C GLN A 173 0.41 -3.79 8.83
N GLN A 174 0.88 -3.84 10.07
CA GLN A 174 1.70 -2.78 10.65
C GLN A 174 3.07 -2.77 9.97
N ILE A 175 3.52 -1.57 9.62
CA ILE A 175 4.85 -1.30 9.10
C ILE A 175 5.59 -0.36 10.06
N ASP A 176 6.86 -0.07 9.78
CA ASP A 176 7.61 0.90 10.60
C ASP A 176 6.91 2.27 10.59
N ASP A 177 6.81 2.93 11.75
CA ASP A 177 6.15 4.23 11.86
C ASP A 177 6.82 5.32 11.00
N LYS A 178 8.11 5.13 10.65
CA LYS A 178 8.85 6.01 9.74
C LYS A 178 8.93 5.48 8.31
N ALA A 179 8.27 4.37 8.00
CA ALA A 179 8.17 3.90 6.63
C ALA A 179 7.51 4.99 5.76
N TYR A 180 8.01 5.18 4.54
CA TYR A 180 7.52 6.19 3.59
C TYR A 180 7.35 7.59 4.18
N TYR A 181 8.25 7.99 5.08
CA TYR A 181 8.18 9.26 5.80
C TYR A 181 8.11 10.47 4.85
N PHE A 182 7.06 11.27 5.00
CA PHE A 182 6.76 12.44 4.17
C PHE A 182 7.00 13.78 4.88
N GLY A 183 7.79 13.79 5.96
CA GLY A 183 8.01 14.97 6.81
C GLY A 183 7.19 14.95 8.11
N PRO A 184 7.50 15.83 9.08
CA PRO A 184 7.05 15.70 10.47
C PRO A 184 5.54 15.84 10.68
N TRP A 185 4.87 16.55 9.78
CA TRP A 185 3.45 16.90 9.88
C TRP A 185 2.58 16.19 8.84
N TRP A 186 3.19 15.68 7.77
CA TRP A 186 2.44 15.18 6.61
C TRP A 186 2.08 13.70 6.77
N SER A 187 2.89 12.89 7.44
CA SER A 187 2.64 11.44 7.54
C SER A 187 1.33 11.06 8.24
N GLN A 188 0.73 11.96 9.01
CA GLN A 188 -0.58 11.75 9.67
C GLN A 188 -1.76 12.33 8.88
N GLY A 189 -1.51 13.25 7.96
CA GLY A 189 -2.55 13.94 7.17
C GLY A 189 -2.62 13.46 5.72
N ILE A 190 -1.86 12.43 5.36
CA ILE A 190 -1.83 11.85 4.02
C ILE A 190 -2.07 10.35 4.05
N ILE A 191 -2.62 9.85 2.95
CA ILE A 191 -2.66 8.45 2.58
C ILE A 191 -1.85 8.30 1.30
N LEU A 192 -0.93 7.34 1.27
CA LEU A 192 -0.22 6.97 0.05
C LEU A 192 -0.91 5.76 -0.56
N ARG A 193 -1.63 5.96 -1.67
CA ARG A 193 -2.21 4.84 -2.43
C ARG A 193 -1.19 4.32 -3.42
N THR A 194 -0.90 3.03 -3.38
CA THR A 194 -0.02 2.39 -4.35
C THR A 194 -0.67 2.43 -5.74
N VAL A 195 -0.01 3.08 -6.70
CA VAL A 195 -0.41 3.11 -8.12
C VAL A 195 0.31 2.00 -8.87
N LYS A 196 1.62 1.87 -8.63
CA LYS A 196 2.45 0.86 -9.28
C LYS A 196 3.64 0.49 -8.40
N ARG A 197 4.01 -0.79 -8.37
CA ARG A 197 5.31 -1.28 -7.91
C ARG A 197 5.92 -2.20 -8.95
N LEU A 198 7.12 -1.88 -9.40
CA LEU A 198 7.81 -2.62 -10.45
C LEU A 198 9.12 -3.20 -9.95
N SER A 199 9.37 -4.47 -10.20
CA SER A 199 10.70 -5.09 -10.12
C SER A 199 11.29 -5.21 -11.53
N CYS A 200 12.50 -4.68 -11.73
CA CYS A 200 13.10 -4.51 -13.05
C CYS A 200 14.05 -5.68 -13.38
N GLY A 201 13.83 -6.35 -14.51
CA GLY A 201 14.81 -7.24 -15.14
C GLY A 201 14.68 -8.73 -14.81
N PHE A 202 14.59 -9.15 -13.54
CA PHE A 202 14.71 -10.59 -13.19
C PHE A 202 13.57 -11.14 -12.30
N GLY A 203 13.35 -12.45 -12.41
CA GLY A 203 12.39 -13.19 -11.58
C GLY A 203 10.96 -13.27 -12.14
N GLN A 204 9.98 -13.30 -11.24
CA GLN A 204 8.53 -13.33 -11.50
C GLN A 204 7.86 -12.33 -10.56
N SER A 205 6.67 -11.82 -10.92
CA SER A 205 5.88 -11.00 -10.00
C SER A 205 5.50 -11.81 -8.76
N LYS A 206 5.75 -11.28 -7.56
CA LYS A 206 5.44 -11.94 -6.30
C LYS A 206 5.47 -10.95 -5.13
N PHE A 207 5.03 -11.43 -3.96
CA PHE A 207 5.03 -10.65 -2.72
C PHE A 207 6.41 -10.65 -2.06
N ASP A 208 6.68 -9.66 -1.20
CA ASP A 208 7.95 -9.55 -0.46
C ASP A 208 8.28 -10.84 0.29
N VAL A 209 7.31 -11.49 0.94
CA VAL A 209 7.54 -12.74 1.66
C VAL A 209 8.09 -13.85 0.74
N ASP A 210 7.65 -13.88 -0.52
CA ASP A 210 8.14 -14.80 -1.54
C ASP A 210 9.50 -14.37 -2.12
N TYR A 211 9.90 -13.12 -1.89
CA TYR A 211 11.25 -12.59 -2.09
C TYR A 211 12.16 -12.76 -0.85
N GLY A 212 11.68 -13.39 0.24
CA GLY A 212 12.44 -13.48 1.49
C GLY A 212 12.51 -12.13 2.24
N GLY A 213 11.54 -11.25 1.98
CA GLY A 213 11.39 -9.96 2.63
C GLY A 213 10.97 -10.06 4.09
N ASP A 214 11.24 -9.00 4.83
CA ASP A 214 10.87 -8.88 6.24
C ASP A 214 9.38 -8.58 6.37
N SER A 215 8.69 -9.26 7.29
CA SER A 215 7.26 -9.03 7.55
C SER A 215 6.96 -7.60 8.03
N ARG A 216 7.95 -6.86 8.55
CA ARG A 216 7.83 -5.44 8.91
C ARG A 216 7.76 -4.50 7.70
N GLY A 217 8.05 -5.00 6.50
CA GLY A 217 7.99 -4.26 5.24
C GLY A 217 6.59 -4.17 4.61
N GLY A 218 5.57 -4.81 5.20
CA GLY A 218 4.18 -4.71 4.71
C GLY A 218 3.80 -5.68 3.59
N ASP A 219 4.61 -6.73 3.40
CA ASP A 219 4.44 -7.80 2.39
C ASP A 219 4.05 -7.30 0.99
N ARG A 220 4.85 -6.39 0.40
CA ARG A 220 4.47 -5.68 -0.83
C ARG A 220 4.45 -6.59 -2.06
N PHE A 221 3.50 -6.38 -2.95
CA PHE A 221 3.51 -7.01 -4.27
C PHE A 221 4.39 -6.22 -5.24
N TRP A 222 5.35 -6.89 -5.89
CA TRP A 222 6.15 -6.30 -6.97
C TRP A 222 5.75 -6.93 -8.30
N GLN A 223 5.25 -6.10 -9.21
CA GLN A 223 4.95 -6.53 -10.57
C GLN A 223 6.25 -6.55 -11.38
N ARG A 224 6.63 -7.70 -11.90
CA ARG A 224 7.80 -7.78 -12.76
C ARG A 224 7.57 -7.03 -14.07
N ILE A 225 8.56 -6.25 -14.48
CA ILE A 225 8.68 -5.69 -15.81
C ILE A 225 9.92 -6.26 -16.52
N LYS A 226 9.71 -6.76 -17.74
CA LYS A 226 10.77 -7.38 -18.57
C LYS A 226 11.63 -6.34 -19.28
N THR A 227 11.00 -5.25 -19.68
CA THR A 227 11.59 -4.17 -20.45
C THR A 227 10.67 -2.94 -20.41
N PHE A 228 11.23 -1.74 -20.54
CA PHE A 228 10.44 -0.51 -20.72
C PHE A 228 10.07 -0.25 -22.18
N GLY A 229 10.75 -0.90 -23.12
CA GLY A 229 10.48 -0.82 -24.56
C GLY A 229 11.34 -1.84 -25.31
N ASP A 230 10.82 -2.38 -26.40
CA ASP A 230 11.58 -3.35 -27.19
C ASP A 230 12.91 -2.72 -27.66
N GLU A 231 14.04 -3.38 -27.36
CA GLU A 231 15.42 -2.92 -27.64
C GLU A 231 15.92 -1.71 -26.82
N SER A 232 15.12 -1.10 -25.93
CA SER A 232 15.59 0.04 -25.12
C SER A 232 16.52 -0.35 -23.98
N ASP A 233 16.38 -1.58 -23.47
CA ASP A 233 17.07 -2.03 -22.27
C ASP A 233 17.37 -3.53 -22.27
N GLN A 234 18.26 -3.92 -21.35
CA GLN A 234 18.62 -5.31 -21.12
C GLN A 234 18.57 -5.63 -19.63
N PRO A 235 18.00 -6.79 -19.26
CA PRO A 235 18.00 -7.23 -17.88
C PRO A 235 19.43 -7.59 -17.43
N ARG A 236 19.76 -7.19 -16.21
CA ARG A 236 20.97 -7.61 -15.48
C ARG A 236 20.57 -8.25 -14.16
N SER A 237 21.34 -9.24 -13.74
CA SER A 237 21.14 -9.92 -12.46
C SER A 237 22.45 -10.42 -11.89
N VAL A 238 22.54 -10.44 -10.57
CA VAL A 238 23.68 -10.98 -9.82
C VAL A 238 23.19 -11.84 -8.66
N GLU A 239 24.00 -12.80 -8.24
CA GLU A 239 23.75 -13.59 -7.02
C GLU A 239 24.48 -13.00 -5.79
N THR A 240 25.24 -11.93 -6.00
CA THR A 240 25.98 -11.23 -4.95
C THR A 240 25.03 -10.65 -3.91
N ARG A 241 25.50 -10.64 -2.65
CA ARG A 241 24.79 -10.02 -1.54
C ARG A 241 24.67 -8.52 -1.73
N ILE A 242 23.48 -7.95 -1.54
CA ILE A 242 23.25 -6.50 -1.57
C ILE A 242 23.25 -5.95 -0.13
N LYS A 243 24.18 -5.03 0.14
CA LYS A 243 24.29 -4.30 1.41
C LYS A 243 23.15 -3.30 1.56
N GLN A 244 22.80 -2.97 2.81
CA GLN A 244 21.72 -2.02 3.16
C GLN A 244 20.32 -2.39 2.64
N ALA A 245 20.13 -3.56 2.02
CA ALA A 245 18.81 -4.11 1.76
C ALA A 245 18.16 -4.63 3.04
N SER A 246 16.84 -4.62 3.12
CA SER A 246 16.06 -5.02 4.31
C SER A 246 16.42 -4.23 5.58
N HIS A 247 16.68 -2.93 5.43
CA HIS A 247 16.97 -2.03 6.54
C HIS A 247 15.77 -1.12 6.87
N PRO A 248 15.60 -0.71 8.15
CA PRO A 248 14.60 0.28 8.51
C PRO A 248 14.80 1.60 7.75
N PRO A 249 13.74 2.36 7.46
CA PRO A 249 12.37 2.09 7.91
C PRO A 249 11.53 1.24 6.94
N ASN A 250 11.98 1.00 5.70
CA ASN A 250 11.13 0.40 4.67
C ASN A 250 11.40 -1.09 4.36
N PHE A 251 12.40 -1.72 4.96
CA PHE A 251 12.68 -3.17 4.90
C PHE A 251 12.41 -3.84 3.53
N TYR A 252 13.05 -3.38 2.46
CA TYR A 252 12.91 -3.94 1.11
C TYR A 252 13.64 -5.29 0.96
N PRO A 253 13.08 -6.29 0.24
CA PRO A 253 13.78 -7.55 0.06
C PRO A 253 15.06 -7.37 -0.75
N GLU A 254 16.11 -8.10 -0.36
CA GLU A 254 17.43 -8.04 -1.01
C GLU A 254 17.39 -8.42 -2.49
N THR A 255 16.62 -9.45 -2.81
CA THR A 255 16.40 -9.95 -4.16
C THR A 255 15.84 -8.90 -5.12
N LEU A 256 15.19 -7.84 -4.63
CA LEU A 256 14.73 -6.72 -5.46
C LEU A 256 15.91 -6.00 -6.11
N TYR A 257 17.02 -5.86 -5.38
CA TYR A 257 18.23 -5.16 -5.81
C TYR A 257 19.24 -6.07 -6.50
N GLN A 258 19.00 -7.39 -6.53
CA GLN A 258 19.83 -8.34 -7.27
C GLN A 258 19.52 -8.34 -8.77
N SER A 259 18.58 -7.53 -9.21
CA SER A 259 18.21 -7.39 -10.61
C SER A 259 17.92 -5.96 -11.02
N ALA A 260 18.16 -5.66 -12.28
CA ALA A 260 17.93 -4.35 -12.85
C ALA A 260 17.60 -4.41 -14.34
N LEU A 261 17.05 -3.32 -14.86
CA LEU A 261 17.14 -2.98 -16.28
C LEU A 261 18.27 -1.99 -16.48
N VAL A 262 19.08 -2.22 -17.51
CA VAL A 262 20.17 -1.34 -17.94
C VAL A 262 19.87 -0.88 -19.35
N SER A 263 20.04 0.41 -19.63
CA SER A 263 19.86 0.92 -20.99
C SER A 263 20.89 0.36 -21.97
N THR A 264 20.73 0.63 -23.26
CA THR A 264 21.63 0.13 -24.30
C THR A 264 22.44 1.26 -24.93
N ASN A 265 23.51 0.93 -25.68
CA ASN A 265 24.26 1.95 -26.42
C ASN A 265 23.44 2.55 -27.59
N ASN A 266 22.38 1.87 -28.04
CA ASN A 266 21.50 2.36 -29.09
C ASN A 266 20.45 3.34 -28.52
N GLU A 267 19.93 3.02 -27.33
CA GLU A 267 18.97 3.83 -26.60
C GLU A 267 19.52 4.05 -25.18
N PRO A 268 20.37 5.08 -24.98
CA PRO A 268 21.02 5.32 -23.69
C PRO A 268 20.05 5.84 -22.62
N ASP A 269 18.98 6.52 -23.02
CA ASP A 269 17.97 7.07 -22.13
C ASP A 269 16.99 5.96 -21.72
N LEU A 270 16.95 5.62 -20.43
CA LEU A 270 16.01 4.63 -19.91
C LEU A 270 14.71 5.32 -19.51
N THR A 271 13.65 5.16 -20.30
CA THR A 271 12.38 5.87 -20.10
C THR A 271 11.24 4.93 -19.76
N TYR A 272 10.57 5.16 -18.63
CA TYR A 272 9.34 4.50 -18.23
C TYR A 272 8.18 5.50 -18.22
N ALA A 273 7.06 5.14 -18.85
CA ALA A 273 5.85 5.94 -18.87
C ALA A 273 4.66 5.17 -18.29
N LEU A 274 3.85 5.84 -17.48
CA LEU A 274 2.66 5.30 -16.84
C LEU A 274 1.48 6.26 -17.00
N GLU A 275 0.31 5.73 -17.36
CA GLU A 275 -0.93 6.49 -17.30
C GLU A 275 -1.37 6.71 -15.86
N VAL A 276 -1.66 7.96 -15.51
CA VAL A 276 -2.06 8.40 -14.17
C VAL A 276 -3.24 9.37 -14.23
N ASP A 277 -3.88 9.59 -13.10
CA ASP A 277 -4.99 10.54 -13.01
C ASP A 277 -4.44 11.98 -12.98
N PRO A 278 -5.02 12.90 -13.78
CA PRO A 278 -4.50 14.26 -13.89
C PRO A 278 -4.81 15.11 -12.65
N ASN A 279 -4.01 16.15 -12.45
CA ASN A 279 -4.10 17.12 -11.34
C ASN A 279 -3.97 16.46 -9.96
N ARG A 280 -3.07 15.47 -9.86
CA ARG A 280 -2.74 14.75 -8.63
C ARG A 280 -1.25 14.86 -8.32
N ASN A 281 -0.93 14.66 -7.05
CA ASN A 281 0.46 14.55 -6.59
C ASN A 281 0.86 13.09 -6.53
N TYR A 282 2.03 12.77 -7.08
CA TYR A 282 2.59 11.43 -7.10
C TYR A 282 3.94 11.41 -6.40
N SER A 283 4.09 10.53 -5.42
CA SER A 283 5.37 10.24 -4.78
C SER A 283 6.04 9.09 -5.54
N VAL A 284 7.21 9.36 -6.10
CA VAL A 284 7.99 8.42 -6.90
C VAL A 284 9.20 7.99 -6.11
N TRP A 285 9.39 6.68 -5.96
CA TRP A 285 10.50 6.05 -5.26
C TRP A 285 11.26 5.17 -6.24
N LEU A 286 12.55 5.45 -6.39
CA LEU A 286 13.44 4.83 -7.37
C LEU A 286 14.50 4.05 -6.61
N HIS A 287 14.59 2.77 -6.93
CA HIS A 287 15.46 1.82 -6.25
C HIS A 287 16.66 1.49 -7.12
N PHE A 288 17.83 1.59 -6.50
CA PHE A 288 19.12 1.40 -7.15
C PHE A 288 20.02 0.49 -6.34
N ALA A 289 20.83 -0.29 -7.03
CA ALA A 289 22.05 -0.89 -6.55
C ALA A 289 22.97 -1.06 -7.77
N GLU A 290 24.23 -0.63 -7.65
CA GLU A 290 25.19 -0.85 -8.71
C GLU A 290 25.60 -2.34 -8.72
N ILE A 291 25.08 -3.08 -9.69
CA ILE A 291 25.27 -4.52 -9.84
C ILE A 291 26.00 -4.89 -11.14
N ASP A 292 26.32 -3.91 -11.99
CA ASP A 292 27.02 -4.13 -13.23
C ASP A 292 28.53 -4.17 -12.99
N ASN A 293 29.15 -5.31 -13.30
CA ASN A 293 30.59 -5.52 -13.08
C ASN A 293 31.49 -4.57 -13.90
N SER A 294 30.95 -3.88 -14.92
CA SER A 294 31.68 -2.84 -15.65
C SER A 294 31.90 -1.57 -14.83
N VAL A 295 31.12 -1.36 -13.76
CA VAL A 295 31.23 -0.25 -12.83
C VAL A 295 31.85 -0.74 -11.53
N THR A 296 32.98 -0.17 -11.16
CA THR A 296 33.83 -0.61 -10.04
C THR A 296 34.13 0.50 -9.04
N ALA A 297 33.86 1.75 -9.39
CA ALA A 297 34.11 2.92 -8.55
C ALA A 297 33.18 4.07 -8.92
N ALA A 298 33.05 5.03 -7.99
CA ALA A 298 32.38 6.30 -8.24
C ALA A 298 33.01 7.05 -9.43
N GLY A 299 32.20 7.83 -10.13
CA GLY A 299 32.50 8.59 -11.34
C GLY A 299 32.35 7.81 -12.64
N GLN A 300 32.14 6.49 -12.60
CA GLN A 300 32.09 5.65 -13.82
C GLN A 300 30.69 5.58 -14.46
N ARG A 301 29.64 5.76 -13.65
CA ARG A 301 28.24 5.83 -14.12
C ARG A 301 27.54 6.96 -13.39
N VAL A 302 27.23 8.01 -14.13
CA VAL A 302 26.51 9.19 -13.65
C VAL A 302 25.37 9.48 -14.61
N PHE A 303 24.16 9.63 -14.11
CA PHE A 303 22.99 9.97 -14.93
C PHE A 303 22.10 11.00 -14.24
N ASN A 304 21.32 11.73 -15.02
CA ASN A 304 20.25 12.58 -14.51
C ASN A 304 18.94 11.80 -14.48
N ILE A 305 18.08 12.10 -13.51
CA ILE A 305 16.72 11.57 -13.43
C ILE A 305 15.76 12.72 -13.69
N ILE A 306 14.98 12.58 -14.75
CA ILE A 306 14.00 13.55 -15.23
C ILE A 306 12.61 12.94 -15.03
N ILE A 307 11.70 13.69 -14.39
CA ILE A 307 10.31 13.27 -14.18
C ILE A 307 9.40 14.34 -14.77
N ASN A 308 8.63 14.01 -15.80
CA ASN A 308 7.79 14.98 -16.54
C ASN A 308 8.51 16.30 -16.86
N ASP A 309 9.66 16.18 -17.52
CA ASP A 309 10.55 17.28 -17.94
C ASP A 309 11.29 18.03 -16.81
N ASP A 310 10.96 17.77 -15.53
CA ASP A 310 11.69 18.32 -14.40
C ASP A 310 12.90 17.46 -14.02
N HIS A 311 14.06 18.10 -13.87
CA HIS A 311 15.29 17.46 -13.38
C HIS A 311 15.19 17.15 -11.88
N ALA A 312 14.50 16.07 -11.55
CA ALA A 312 14.25 15.62 -10.18
C ALA A 312 15.55 15.31 -9.41
N PHE A 313 16.50 14.63 -10.06
CA PHE A 313 17.82 14.37 -9.49
C PHE A 313 18.89 14.60 -10.56
N LYS A 314 19.96 15.31 -10.18
CA LYS A 314 21.07 15.61 -11.08
C LYS A 314 22.31 14.86 -10.63
N ASP A 315 23.12 14.46 -11.61
CA ASP A 315 24.43 13.85 -11.38
C ASP A 315 24.37 12.66 -10.40
N VAL A 316 23.39 11.77 -10.59
CA VAL A 316 23.21 10.59 -9.75
C VAL A 316 24.31 9.58 -10.04
N ASP A 317 25.16 9.37 -9.05
CA ASP A 317 26.12 8.27 -8.98
C ASP A 317 25.70 7.32 -7.85
N ILE A 318 25.33 6.10 -8.21
CA ILE A 318 24.85 5.10 -7.25
C ILE A 318 25.97 4.69 -6.28
N VAL A 319 27.20 4.53 -6.77
CA VAL A 319 28.35 4.09 -5.95
C VAL A 319 28.72 5.17 -4.95
N GLU A 320 28.74 6.44 -5.36
CA GLU A 320 29.01 7.56 -4.47
C GLU A 320 27.92 7.72 -3.40
N LEU A 321 26.65 7.72 -3.81
CA LEU A 321 25.51 7.97 -2.91
C LEU A 321 25.25 6.80 -1.94
N SER A 322 25.46 5.56 -2.38
CA SER A 322 25.30 4.37 -1.53
C SER A 322 26.58 4.03 -0.74
N GLY A 323 27.72 4.58 -1.16
CA GLY A 323 29.04 4.42 -0.55
C GLY A 323 29.88 3.26 -1.08
N ASP A 324 29.30 2.33 -1.84
CA ASP A 324 30.02 1.18 -2.44
C ASP A 324 29.13 0.43 -3.45
N ILE A 325 29.72 -0.36 -4.35
CA ILE A 325 28.98 -1.27 -5.25
C ILE A 325 28.18 -2.32 -4.46
N TYR A 326 27.15 -2.91 -5.07
CA TYR A 326 26.25 -3.87 -4.40
C TYR A 326 25.64 -3.32 -3.10
N THR A 327 25.29 -2.03 -3.07
CA THR A 327 24.64 -1.38 -1.94
C THR A 327 23.33 -0.75 -2.38
N ALA A 328 22.24 -1.03 -1.66
CA ALA A 328 20.93 -0.50 -1.96
C ALA A 328 20.86 1.01 -1.69
N LEU A 329 20.22 1.73 -2.60
CA LEU A 329 19.93 3.16 -2.54
C LEU A 329 18.48 3.38 -2.96
N VAL A 330 17.80 4.29 -2.27
CA VAL A 330 16.44 4.71 -2.62
C VAL A 330 16.41 6.22 -2.73
N LEU A 331 16.04 6.72 -3.91
CA LEU A 331 15.78 8.14 -4.14
C LEU A 331 14.28 8.34 -4.26
N ASN A 332 13.74 9.37 -3.63
CA ASN A 332 12.31 9.66 -3.70
C ASN A 332 12.03 11.15 -3.83
N THR A 333 10.98 11.48 -4.57
CA THR A 333 10.49 12.85 -4.75
C THR A 333 8.98 12.83 -4.95
N THR A 334 8.34 13.99 -4.80
CA THR A 334 6.92 14.16 -5.11
C THR A 334 6.75 15.17 -6.22
N VAL A 335 5.96 14.82 -7.22
CA VAL A 335 5.69 15.66 -8.38
C VAL A 335 4.19 15.84 -8.55
N THR A 336 3.78 17.01 -9.02
CA THR A 336 2.40 17.25 -9.45
C THR A 336 2.28 16.91 -10.93
N VAL A 337 1.35 16.03 -11.27
CA VAL A 337 1.09 15.63 -12.66
C VAL A 337 -0.21 16.26 -13.13
N ASN A 338 -0.11 17.28 -13.97
CA ASN A 338 -1.27 17.96 -14.56
C ASN A 338 -1.86 17.17 -15.74
N GLY A 339 -1.01 16.46 -16.48
CA GLY A 339 -1.39 15.60 -17.60
C GLY A 339 -1.87 14.22 -17.15
N ARG A 340 -1.99 13.28 -18.10
CA ARG A 340 -2.39 11.88 -17.82
C ARG A 340 -1.22 10.90 -17.85
N ILE A 341 0.00 11.39 -18.04
CA ILE A 341 1.18 10.54 -18.18
C ILE A 341 2.22 11.03 -17.17
N LEU A 342 2.76 10.07 -16.42
CA LEU A 342 3.95 10.23 -15.61
C LEU A 342 5.10 9.52 -16.34
N THR A 343 6.08 10.30 -16.79
CA THR A 343 7.28 9.83 -17.49
C THR A 343 8.49 9.99 -16.57
N ILE A 344 9.26 8.91 -16.41
CA ILE A 344 10.50 8.85 -15.65
C ILE A 344 11.61 8.48 -16.64
N THR A 345 12.58 9.37 -16.84
CA THR A 345 13.70 9.17 -17.75
C THR A 345 15.02 9.25 -16.99
N LEU A 346 15.84 8.21 -17.09
CA LEU A 346 17.22 8.21 -16.62
C LEU A 346 18.12 8.46 -17.81
N LYS A 347 18.84 9.59 -17.79
CA LYS A 347 19.65 10.10 -18.89
C LYS A 347 21.13 10.04 -18.55
N PRO A 348 21.92 9.13 -19.15
CA PRO A 348 23.36 9.04 -18.92
C PRO A 348 24.09 10.36 -19.17
N LYS A 349 25.13 10.61 -18.35
CA LYS A 349 26.03 11.76 -18.46
C LYS A 349 27.48 11.29 -18.48
N GLU A 350 27.90 10.54 -17.46
CA GLU A 350 29.18 9.82 -17.44
C GLU A 350 28.91 8.33 -17.50
N GLY A 351 29.67 7.61 -18.31
CA GLY A 351 29.27 6.28 -18.77
C GLY A 351 28.10 6.36 -19.76
N ASN A 352 27.96 5.33 -20.59
CA ASN A 352 26.99 5.36 -21.69
C ASN A 352 25.60 4.82 -21.30
N LEU A 353 25.44 4.26 -20.10
CA LEU A 353 24.27 3.47 -19.72
C LEU A 353 23.72 3.88 -18.35
N ALA A 354 22.40 3.85 -18.21
CA ALA A 354 21.67 4.01 -16.95
C ALA A 354 21.19 2.64 -16.43
N ILE A 355 20.93 2.55 -15.13
CA ILE A 355 20.47 1.31 -14.48
C ILE A 355 19.37 1.62 -13.47
N ILE A 356 18.38 0.72 -13.34
CA ILE A 356 17.33 0.80 -12.32
C ILE A 356 16.87 -0.58 -11.85
N ASN A 357 16.69 -0.75 -10.55
CA ASN A 357 16.32 -2.04 -9.95
C ASN A 357 14.81 -2.15 -9.71
N ALA A 358 14.17 -1.08 -9.25
CA ALA A 358 12.74 -1.06 -8.99
C ALA A 358 12.17 0.36 -8.97
N ILE A 359 10.84 0.45 -9.10
CA ILE A 359 10.08 1.71 -9.05
C ILE A 359 8.85 1.50 -8.17
N GLU A 360 8.59 2.40 -7.22
CA GLU A 360 7.27 2.54 -6.57
C GLU A 360 6.68 3.91 -6.94
N ILE A 361 5.39 3.94 -7.26
CA ILE A 361 4.64 5.15 -7.55
C ILE A 361 3.40 5.14 -6.66
N PHE A 362 3.25 6.18 -5.84
CA PHE A 362 2.11 6.39 -4.96
C PHE A 362 1.36 7.65 -5.36
N GLU A 363 0.03 7.61 -5.30
CA GLU A 363 -0.79 8.82 -5.29
C GLU A 363 -0.84 9.35 -3.86
N VAL A 364 -0.58 10.64 -3.70
CA VAL A 364 -0.65 11.34 -2.42
C VAL A 364 -2.06 11.89 -2.23
N ILE A 365 -2.81 11.31 -1.30
CA ILE A 365 -4.19 11.67 -1.00
C ILE A 365 -4.22 12.38 0.36
N MET A 366 -4.78 13.59 0.40
CA MET A 366 -4.97 14.30 1.66
C MET A 366 -6.13 13.69 2.42
N VAL A 367 -5.94 13.40 3.71
CA VAL A 367 -7.01 12.90 4.57
C VAL A 367 -8.11 13.95 4.67
N GLU A 368 -9.36 13.52 4.45
CA GLU A 368 -10.53 14.37 4.60
C GLU A 368 -10.81 14.64 6.08
N SER A 369 -11.23 15.87 6.36
CA SER A 369 -11.79 16.24 7.65
C SER A 369 -13.00 15.38 7.96
N LYS A 370 -13.06 14.75 9.13
CA LYS A 370 -14.22 13.95 9.55
C LYS A 370 -15.35 14.82 10.09
N THR A 371 -16.54 14.23 10.20
CA THR A 371 -17.65 14.79 10.97
C THR A 371 -17.32 14.77 12.45
N ILE A 372 -17.74 15.78 13.21
CA ILE A 372 -17.48 15.84 14.65
C ILE A 372 -18.11 14.65 15.38
N SER A 373 -17.34 14.05 16.29
CA SER A 373 -17.69 12.73 16.83
C SER A 373 -18.98 12.71 17.66
N GLU A 374 -19.32 13.84 18.27
CA GLU A 374 -20.56 14.05 19.04
C GLU A 374 -21.79 13.94 18.15
N GLU A 375 -21.76 14.52 16.94
CA GLU A 375 -22.89 14.46 16.01
C GLU A 375 -23.00 13.11 15.33
N VAL A 376 -21.87 12.47 14.99
CA VAL A 376 -21.87 11.07 14.53
C VAL A 376 -22.53 10.18 15.57
N SER A 377 -22.20 10.35 16.85
CA SER A 377 -22.80 9.59 17.95
C SER A 377 -24.31 9.87 18.10
N ALA A 378 -24.72 11.12 17.96
CA ALA A 378 -26.13 11.51 18.01
C ALA A 378 -26.94 10.87 16.88
N LEU A 379 -26.45 10.91 15.63
CA LEU A 379 -27.15 10.28 14.50
C LEU A 379 -27.17 8.76 14.59
N GLN A 380 -26.10 8.12 15.07
CA GLN A 380 -26.11 6.67 15.28
C GLN A 380 -27.12 6.27 16.37
N THR A 381 -27.28 7.10 17.41
CA THR A 381 -28.32 6.92 18.44
C THR A 381 -29.72 7.07 17.84
N LEU A 382 -29.93 8.10 17.00
CA LEU A 382 -31.18 8.33 16.29
C LEU A 382 -31.53 7.17 15.35
N LYS A 383 -30.56 6.72 14.53
CA LYS A 383 -30.69 5.56 13.62
C LYS A 383 -31.19 4.34 14.38
N LYS A 384 -30.62 4.06 15.55
CA LYS A 384 -30.99 2.94 16.40
C LYS A 384 -32.39 3.13 17.02
N ALA A 385 -32.70 4.32 17.50
CA ALA A 385 -33.99 4.62 18.12
C ALA A 385 -35.17 4.54 17.12
N LEU A 386 -34.95 4.99 15.89
CA LEU A 386 -35.95 4.95 14.81
C LEU A 386 -36.02 3.60 14.09
N GLY A 387 -35.08 2.69 14.35
CA GLY A 387 -35.02 1.40 13.65
C GLY A 387 -34.85 1.55 12.15
N LEU A 388 -34.02 2.50 11.70
CA LEU A 388 -33.85 2.78 10.27
C LEU A 388 -33.36 1.52 9.52
N PRO A 389 -34.01 1.15 8.40
CA PRO A 389 -33.62 -0.05 7.69
C PRO A 389 -32.24 0.11 7.02
N PRO A 390 -31.46 -0.98 6.85
CA PRO A 390 -30.10 -0.94 6.29
C PRO A 390 -29.99 -0.17 4.97
N ARG A 391 -31.02 -0.25 4.12
CA ARG A 391 -31.12 0.45 2.83
C ARG A 391 -30.85 1.97 2.86
N PHE A 392 -30.99 2.63 4.01
CA PHE A 392 -30.63 4.05 4.14
C PHE A 392 -29.12 4.29 4.03
N GLY A 393 -28.29 3.27 4.23
CA GLY A 393 -26.84 3.37 4.07
C GLY A 393 -26.19 4.34 5.07
N TRP A 394 -26.76 4.53 6.26
CA TRP A 394 -26.17 5.37 7.30
C TRP A 394 -25.03 4.63 8.02
N ASN A 395 -23.97 4.30 7.27
CA ASN A 395 -22.79 3.58 7.73
C ASN A 395 -21.53 4.40 7.41
N GLY A 396 -20.53 4.38 8.30
CA GLY A 396 -19.32 5.18 8.16
C GLY A 396 -19.45 6.58 8.74
N ASP A 397 -18.76 7.55 8.14
CA ASP A 397 -18.90 8.97 8.49
C ASP A 397 -20.09 9.59 7.73
N PRO A 398 -20.92 10.44 8.35
CA PRO A 398 -22.09 11.04 7.71
C PRO A 398 -21.79 11.97 6.53
N CYS A 399 -20.66 12.68 6.56
CA CYS A 399 -20.34 13.72 5.59
C CYS A 399 -19.17 13.37 4.68
N VAL A 400 -18.32 12.41 5.05
CA VAL A 400 -17.16 12.02 4.23
C VAL A 400 -17.13 10.52 3.86
N PRO A 401 -16.69 10.18 2.64
CA PRO A 401 -16.16 11.09 1.63
C PRO A 401 -17.27 11.95 1.01
N GLN A 402 -16.94 13.18 0.59
CA GLN A 402 -17.95 14.18 0.15
C GLN A 402 -18.78 13.72 -1.06
N GLN A 403 -18.28 12.75 -1.81
CA GLN A 403 -18.97 12.13 -2.94
C GLN A 403 -20.08 11.18 -2.47
N HIS A 404 -20.04 10.74 -1.21
CA HIS A 404 -20.88 9.70 -0.62
C HIS A 404 -21.43 10.07 0.76
N PRO A 405 -22.02 11.26 0.97
CA PRO A 405 -22.64 11.61 2.24
C PRO A 405 -23.86 10.70 2.51
N TRP A 406 -24.24 10.60 3.77
CA TRP A 406 -25.45 9.87 4.14
C TRP A 406 -26.70 10.50 3.52
N PHE A 407 -27.59 9.65 3.04
CA PHE A 407 -28.85 10.11 2.45
C PHE A 407 -29.68 10.90 3.48
N GLY A 408 -30.03 12.14 3.13
CA GLY A 408 -30.84 13.04 3.95
C GLY A 408 -30.04 13.92 4.92
N VAL A 409 -28.73 13.67 5.11
CA VAL A 409 -27.91 14.51 5.98
C VAL A 409 -27.40 15.72 5.22
N ASP A 410 -27.61 16.92 5.76
CA ASP A 410 -27.01 18.15 5.24
C ASP A 410 -25.73 18.48 6.02
N CYS A 411 -24.63 18.64 5.29
CA CYS A 411 -23.28 18.72 5.83
C CYS A 411 -22.67 20.11 5.57
N GLN A 412 -22.22 20.76 6.63
CA GLN A 412 -21.55 22.05 6.56
C GLN A 412 -20.14 21.98 7.13
N LEU A 413 -19.15 22.55 6.45
CA LEU A 413 -17.78 22.61 6.97
C LEU A 413 -17.66 23.75 7.98
N ASN A 414 -17.36 23.42 9.23
CA ASN A 414 -17.01 24.41 10.22
C ASN A 414 -15.57 24.88 10.03
N LYS A 415 -15.40 26.07 9.46
CA LYS A 415 -14.08 26.66 9.16
C LYS A 415 -13.19 26.89 10.39
N SER A 416 -13.76 26.97 11.59
CA SER A 416 -13.00 27.21 12.83
C SER A 416 -12.39 25.93 13.39
N SER A 417 -13.11 24.82 13.35
CA SER A 417 -12.63 23.50 13.80
C SER A 417 -11.97 22.70 12.68
N GLY A 418 -12.26 23.03 11.41
CA GLY A 418 -11.84 22.23 10.26
C GLY A 418 -12.54 20.87 10.19
N SER A 419 -13.70 20.71 10.83
CA SER A 419 -14.50 19.48 10.85
C SER A 419 -15.87 19.69 10.22
N TRP A 420 -16.48 18.62 9.70
CA TRP A 420 -17.87 18.69 9.23
C TRP A 420 -18.84 18.67 10.40
N ILE A 421 -19.92 19.42 10.24
CA ILE A 421 -21.07 19.45 11.14
C ILE A 421 -22.34 19.17 10.34
N ILE A 422 -23.38 18.71 11.04
CA ILE A 422 -24.68 18.35 10.51
C ILE A 422 -25.63 19.53 10.71
N ASP A 423 -25.98 20.20 9.62
CA ASP A 423 -26.86 21.38 9.62
C ASP A 423 -28.35 20.98 9.51
N GLY A 424 -28.64 19.79 8.97
CA GLY A 424 -30.01 19.30 8.76
C GLY A 424 -30.12 17.79 8.53
N LEU A 425 -31.36 17.29 8.62
CA LEU A 425 -31.78 15.89 8.40
C LEU A 425 -33.02 15.77 7.52
#